data_AF-A0A7W0YDU0-F1
#
_entry.id   AF-A0A7W0YDU0-F1
#
_cell.length_a   1.000
_cell.length_b   1.000
_cell.length_c   1.000
_cell.angle_alpha   90.00
_cell.angle_beta   90.00
_cell.angle_gamma   90.00
#
_symmetry.space_group_name_H-M   'P 1'
#
loop_
_entity.id
_entity.type
_entity.pdbx_description
1 polymer ?
#
loop_
_entity_poly.entity_id
_entity_poly.type
_entity_poly.pdbx_seq_one_letter_code
_entity_poly.pdbx_strand_id
1 'polypeptide(L)'
;MNHPTLQKVATLTMALAASFALGAQARPSMLSSAAQTHGSANAKSFHQLLFPASTYMIDDGTAEDAIGLTFGGDVIALNEFAVIPGAETITTVSIAWGTPVFPDPTLNGLSYTVCIWSDPNGDGNPNDAVLLATAPGTISSQGTNTFLTTDVADTTITTANFFVGFLVTHAGGQFPSAFDQTAPTFSNRSYIAGDSVSGDIMNLNNNELPVAPIESFGLVGNWLIRADAAPAGPLELLSVASRKHHGEAGDFDIDLPSDGSGIECRQGDGSNREKIRFTFNQTVTSVDSSSTSCGSVQRTTIDGGAVEVETLGNCNGSEVTVTLNGIHSGGGDLDSVAVTFGVLIGDVNADGVVNNADLAEVRANVGRGLVTEPNFRDDVTVSGRINHADSTLVRASRGTSLP
;
A
#
# COMPACT_ATOMS: atom_id res chain seq x y z
N MET A 1 25.17 27.00 24.21
CA MET A 1 24.18 25.92 24.13
C MET A 1 24.94 24.71 23.63
N ASN A 2 25.07 23.68 24.45
CA ASN A 2 25.70 22.43 24.04
C ASN A 2 24.68 21.69 23.18
N HIS A 3 25.02 21.40 21.93
CA HIS A 3 24.15 20.59 21.08
C HIS A 3 23.95 19.20 21.69
N PRO A 4 22.73 18.63 21.67
CA PRO A 4 22.51 17.25 22.08
C PRO A 4 23.38 16.34 21.23
N THR A 5 24.22 15.53 21.88
CA THR A 5 25.08 14.53 21.24
C THR A 5 24.61 13.14 21.65
N LEU A 6 24.53 12.22 20.69
CA LEU A 6 24.18 10.83 20.95
C LEU A 6 25.33 10.14 21.68
N GLN A 7 25.02 9.40 22.74
CA GLN A 7 26.02 8.64 23.48
C GLN A 7 25.78 7.15 23.30
N LYS A 8 26.76 6.47 22.71
CA LYS A 8 26.83 5.01 22.62
C LYS A 8 27.61 4.47 23.83
N VAL A 9 27.15 3.38 24.45
CA VAL A 9 27.98 2.67 25.44
C VAL A 9 28.74 1.56 24.71
N ALA A 10 29.92 1.90 24.19
CA ALA A 10 30.86 0.89 23.72
C ALA A 10 31.44 0.13 24.92
N THR A 11 31.33 -1.20 24.89
CA THR A 11 32.04 -2.08 25.82
C THR A 11 33.53 -1.72 25.87
N LEU A 12 34.02 -1.53 27.09
CA LEU A 12 35.38 -1.12 27.40
C LEU A 12 36.40 -2.13 26.86
N THR A 13 37.15 -1.78 25.80
CA THR A 13 38.50 -2.34 25.56
C THR A 13 39.50 -1.22 25.32
N MET A 14 40.26 -0.92 26.36
CA MET A 14 41.52 -0.22 26.25
C MET A 14 42.57 -1.23 25.74
N ALA A 15 43.02 -1.10 24.49
CA ALA A 15 44.38 -1.45 24.05
C ALA A 15 44.57 -1.17 22.54
N LEU A 16 45.14 0.00 22.23
CA LEU A 16 45.90 0.17 21.00
C LEU A 16 47.29 -0.43 21.25
N ALA A 17 47.51 -1.68 20.84
CA ALA A 17 48.84 -2.21 20.55
C ALA A 17 48.72 -3.43 19.62
N ALA A 18 49.13 -3.25 18.37
CA ALA A 18 49.37 -4.34 17.45
C ALA A 18 50.51 -5.22 17.99
N SER A 19 50.29 -6.54 18.06
CA SER A 19 51.37 -7.54 18.01
C SER A 19 50.85 -8.88 17.54
N PHE A 20 51.50 -9.36 16.48
CA PHE A 20 51.42 -10.72 15.95
C PHE A 20 51.86 -11.77 16.98
N ALA A 21 51.16 -12.90 17.05
CA ALA A 21 51.78 -14.21 17.28
C ALA A 21 50.84 -15.36 16.86
N LEU A 22 51.40 -16.25 16.04
CA LEU A 22 50.88 -17.55 15.61
C LEU A 22 50.52 -18.47 16.79
N GLY A 23 49.50 -19.29 16.61
CA GLY A 23 49.23 -20.45 17.47
C GLY A 23 48.18 -21.36 16.85
N ALA A 24 48.59 -22.22 15.93
CA ALA A 24 47.77 -23.27 15.34
C ALA A 24 47.33 -24.30 16.39
N GLN A 25 46.06 -24.73 16.35
CA GLN A 25 45.71 -26.13 16.54
C GLN A 25 44.28 -26.41 16.02
N ALA A 26 44.24 -27.28 15.01
CA ALA A 26 43.05 -27.89 14.46
C ALA A 26 42.62 -29.11 15.29
N ARG A 27 41.31 -29.40 15.36
CA ARG A 27 40.66 -30.69 14.97
C ARG A 27 39.20 -30.81 15.45
N PRO A 28 38.38 -31.72 14.88
CA PRO A 28 37.07 -31.35 14.33
C PRO A 28 35.86 -32.17 14.87
N SER A 29 34.68 -31.78 14.37
CA SER A 29 33.48 -32.59 14.08
C SER A 29 32.74 -33.28 15.25
N MET A 30 31.41 -33.09 15.32
CA MET A 30 30.43 -34.18 15.19
C MET A 30 29.08 -33.65 14.71
N LEU A 31 28.73 -34.06 13.48
CA LEU A 31 27.38 -34.17 12.98
C LEU A 31 26.69 -35.31 13.76
N SER A 32 25.46 -35.09 14.23
CA SER A 32 24.55 -36.19 14.57
C SER A 32 23.33 -36.11 13.68
N SER A 33 23.35 -36.93 12.64
CA SER A 33 22.22 -37.35 11.84
C SER A 33 21.25 -38.20 12.67
N ALA A 34 19.96 -37.86 12.64
CA ALA A 34 18.90 -38.83 12.85
C ALA A 34 17.96 -38.75 11.64
N ALA A 35 18.04 -39.80 10.81
CA ALA A 35 17.13 -40.06 9.71
C ALA A 35 16.18 -41.20 10.11
N GLN A 36 15.07 -41.29 9.34
CA GLN A 36 14.11 -42.41 9.20
C GLN A 36 12.85 -42.34 10.09
N THR A 37 11.60 -42.52 9.62
CA THR A 37 11.08 -42.96 8.30
C THR A 37 9.55 -42.81 8.23
N HIS A 38 9.05 -42.60 7.00
CA HIS A 38 7.78 -43.02 6.37
C HIS A 38 6.40 -42.64 6.95
N GLY A 39 5.64 -41.92 6.12
CA GLY A 39 4.19 -41.83 6.18
C GLY A 39 3.63 -40.94 5.07
N SER A 40 3.58 -41.45 3.84
CA SER A 40 2.91 -40.80 2.71
C SER A 40 1.40 -40.75 2.97
N ALA A 41 0.86 -39.56 3.21
CA ALA A 41 -0.55 -39.26 3.04
C ALA A 41 -0.66 -37.90 2.35
N ASN A 42 -1.31 -37.90 1.18
CA ASN A 42 -1.74 -36.72 0.45
C ASN A 42 -2.59 -35.83 1.38
N ALA A 43 -1.95 -34.88 2.06
CA ALA A 43 -2.64 -33.73 2.62
C ALA A 43 -2.61 -32.66 1.52
N LYS A 44 -3.72 -32.50 0.81
CA LYS A 44 -4.00 -31.25 0.10
C LYS A 44 -3.95 -30.16 1.16
N SER A 45 -2.88 -29.37 1.15
CA SER A 45 -2.72 -28.26 2.09
C SER A 45 -3.78 -27.22 1.75
N PHE A 46 -4.90 -27.28 2.44
CA PHE A 46 -5.71 -26.10 2.69
C PHE A 46 -4.91 -25.23 3.66
N HIS A 47 -3.94 -24.50 3.13
CA HIS A 47 -3.48 -23.27 3.75
C HIS A 47 -4.25 -22.15 3.07
N GLN A 48 -5.52 -22.04 3.46
CA GLN A 48 -6.13 -20.74 3.59
C GLN A 48 -5.34 -20.06 4.70
N LEU A 49 -4.22 -19.42 4.33
CA LEU A 49 -3.53 -18.48 5.19
C LEU A 49 -4.56 -17.38 5.44
N LEU A 50 -5.27 -17.49 6.55
CA LEU A 50 -5.66 -16.32 7.31
C LEU A 50 -4.36 -15.54 7.48
N PHE A 51 -4.09 -14.56 6.63
CA PHE A 51 -3.01 -13.63 6.86
C PHE A 51 -3.36 -12.97 8.19
N PRO A 52 -2.62 -13.22 9.28
CA PRO A 52 -2.83 -12.45 10.49
C PRO A 52 -2.51 -10.99 10.16
N ALA A 53 -2.97 -10.07 11.02
CA ALA A 53 -2.47 -8.70 11.09
C ALA A 53 -1.00 -8.63 10.63
N SER A 54 -0.76 -7.89 9.57
CA SER A 54 0.59 -7.72 9.01
C SER A 54 1.38 -6.86 9.99
N THR A 55 2.36 -7.48 10.63
CA THR A 55 3.33 -6.80 11.48
C THR A 55 4.41 -6.18 10.60
N TYR A 56 4.53 -4.86 10.65
CA TYR A 56 5.66 -4.10 10.15
C TYR A 56 6.82 -4.19 11.15
N MET A 57 7.91 -4.84 10.75
CA MET A 57 9.13 -4.98 11.58
C MET A 57 10.38 -5.05 10.70
N ILE A 58 11.50 -4.55 11.23
CA ILE A 58 12.84 -4.58 10.60
C ILE A 58 13.92 -5.04 11.59
N ASP A 59 13.50 -5.58 12.73
CA ASP A 59 14.36 -6.08 13.82
C ASP A 59 14.14 -7.58 14.03
N ASP A 60 15.10 -8.26 14.67
CA ASP A 60 15.00 -9.68 15.01
C ASP A 60 14.39 -9.96 16.39
N GLY A 61 14.01 -8.90 17.11
CA GLY A 61 13.42 -8.94 18.45
C GLY A 61 14.44 -8.98 19.58
N THR A 62 15.73 -8.79 19.31
CA THR A 62 16.76 -8.69 20.33
C THR A 62 17.52 -7.36 20.25
N ALA A 63 17.81 -6.77 21.41
CA ALA A 63 18.58 -5.53 21.50
C ALA A 63 20.00 -5.80 21.98
N GLU A 64 21.00 -5.55 21.14
CA GLU A 64 22.42 -5.61 21.50
C GLU A 64 22.89 -4.34 22.23
N ASP A 65 22.19 -3.23 22.03
CA ASP A 65 22.55 -1.92 22.54
C ASP A 65 21.29 -1.11 22.88
N ALA A 66 21.49 0.04 23.53
CA ALA A 66 20.44 1.01 23.76
C ALA A 66 20.99 2.43 23.71
N ILE A 67 20.21 3.35 23.14
CA ILE A 67 20.64 4.70 22.80
C ILE A 67 19.79 5.74 23.54
N GLY A 68 20.42 6.87 23.87
CA GLY A 68 19.80 8.05 24.46
C GLY A 68 20.67 9.29 24.25
N LEU A 69 20.15 10.44 24.67
CA LEU A 69 20.88 11.70 24.68
C LEU A 69 21.85 11.78 25.88
N THR A 70 23.07 12.26 25.63
CA THR A 70 24.14 12.38 26.65
C THR A 70 23.66 13.08 27.94
N PHE A 71 22.89 14.16 27.81
CA PHE A 71 22.46 14.99 28.94
C PHE A 71 20.98 14.79 29.30
N GLY A 72 20.29 13.82 28.69
CA GLY A 72 18.85 13.72 28.74
C GLY A 72 18.16 14.72 27.83
N GLY A 73 16.84 14.80 27.96
CA GLY A 73 15.95 15.53 27.06
C GLY A 73 14.96 14.60 26.38
N ASP A 74 14.40 15.05 25.26
CA ASP A 74 13.46 14.31 24.44
C ASP A 74 14.21 13.62 23.31
N VAL A 75 14.10 12.30 23.24
CA VAL A 75 14.54 11.53 22.08
C VAL A 75 13.32 11.11 21.27
N ILE A 76 13.40 11.34 19.96
CA ILE A 76 12.40 10.90 18.99
C ILE A 76 13.06 9.85 18.10
N ALA A 77 12.64 8.60 18.22
CA ALA A 77 13.15 7.50 17.40
C ALA A 77 12.02 6.95 16.53
N LEU A 78 12.31 6.66 15.28
CA LEU A 78 11.31 6.20 14.32
C LEU A 78 11.93 5.24 13.29
N ASN A 79 11.13 4.26 12.88
CA ASN A 79 11.39 3.38 11.76
C ASN A 79 10.49 3.78 10.59
N GLU A 80 11.01 3.64 9.38
CA GLU A 80 10.28 3.78 8.12
C GLU A 80 9.79 2.41 7.65
N PHE A 81 8.59 2.35 7.10
CA PHE A 81 8.00 1.15 6.50
C PHE A 81 7.33 1.46 5.17
N ALA A 82 7.62 0.64 4.15
CA ALA A 82 6.83 0.59 2.94
C ALA A 82 5.48 -0.07 3.23
N VAL A 83 4.39 0.55 2.81
CA VAL A 83 3.03 0.03 3.02
C VAL A 83 2.86 -1.27 2.25
N ILE A 84 2.36 -2.29 2.93
CA ILE A 84 2.00 -3.56 2.32
C ILE A 84 0.54 -3.42 1.84
N PRO A 85 0.21 -3.75 0.58
CA PRO A 85 -1.18 -3.78 0.13
C PRO A 85 -2.05 -4.62 1.07
N GLY A 86 -3.24 -4.14 1.41
CA GLY A 86 -4.15 -4.75 2.39
C GLY A 86 -3.73 -4.62 3.86
N ALA A 87 -2.69 -3.85 4.15
CA ALA A 87 -2.17 -3.60 5.49
C ALA A 87 -2.10 -2.10 5.79
N GLU A 88 -3.00 -1.31 5.20
CA GLU A 88 -2.92 0.15 5.22
C GLU A 88 -3.38 0.75 6.56
N THR A 89 -4.20 0.05 7.33
CA THR A 89 -4.77 0.57 8.58
C THR A 89 -3.98 0.10 9.79
N ILE A 90 -3.15 0.97 10.37
CA ILE A 90 -2.39 0.69 11.60
C ILE A 90 -3.29 0.82 12.82
N THR A 91 -3.23 -0.18 13.70
CA THR A 91 -4.08 -0.26 14.91
C THR A 91 -3.28 -0.26 16.20
N THR A 92 -2.06 -0.81 16.17
CA THR A 92 -1.19 -0.81 17.36
C THR A 92 0.27 -0.59 16.99
N VAL A 93 1.04 -0.08 17.95
CA VAL A 93 2.49 0.09 17.87
C VAL A 93 3.14 -0.62 19.04
N SER A 94 4.14 -1.44 18.74
CA SER A 94 4.82 -2.29 19.71
C SER A 94 6.28 -1.84 19.81
N ILE A 95 6.74 -1.48 21.02
CA ILE A 95 8.10 -0.96 21.26
C ILE A 95 8.77 -1.73 22.40
N ALA A 96 10.02 -2.13 22.21
CA ALA A 96 10.88 -2.62 23.29
C ALA A 96 11.79 -1.50 23.82
N TRP A 97 12.13 -1.56 25.11
CA TRP A 97 12.85 -0.47 25.81
C TRP A 97 14.15 -0.96 26.45
N GLY A 98 15.22 -0.18 26.32
CA GLY A 98 16.55 -0.51 26.85
C GLY A 98 17.15 -1.78 26.24
N THR A 99 18.13 -2.38 26.92
CA THR A 99 18.77 -3.63 26.47
C THR A 99 19.05 -4.57 27.65
N PRO A 100 18.93 -5.90 27.47
CA PRO A 100 19.37 -6.88 28.45
C PRO A 100 20.88 -6.88 28.70
N VAL A 101 21.69 -6.31 27.81
CA VAL A 101 23.15 -6.26 27.95
C VAL A 101 23.57 -5.35 29.11
N PHE A 102 22.85 -4.25 29.30
CA PHE A 102 23.04 -3.31 30.41
C PHE A 102 21.69 -2.73 30.85
N PRO A 103 20.88 -3.50 31.61
CA PRO A 103 19.55 -3.06 32.00
C PRO A 103 19.61 -1.82 32.90
N ASP A 104 18.72 -0.85 32.66
CA ASP A 104 18.52 0.34 33.49
C ASP A 104 17.10 0.37 34.08
N PRO A 105 16.89 -0.18 35.29
CA PRO A 105 15.57 -0.24 35.91
C PRO A 105 14.89 1.12 36.10
N THR A 106 15.65 2.23 36.02
CA THR A 106 15.09 3.58 36.17
C THR A 106 14.29 4.06 34.96
N LEU A 107 14.36 3.35 33.83
CA LEU A 107 13.51 3.61 32.67
C LEU A 107 12.04 3.24 32.93
N ASN A 108 11.78 2.23 33.77
CA ASN A 108 10.42 1.82 34.07
C ASN A 108 9.65 2.96 34.77
N GLY A 109 8.46 3.27 34.27
CA GLY A 109 7.61 4.36 34.74
C GLY A 109 7.77 5.67 33.98
N LEU A 110 8.75 5.80 33.07
CA LEU A 110 8.81 6.94 32.15
C LEU A 110 7.61 6.90 31.19
N SER A 111 6.99 8.05 30.96
CA SER A 111 5.94 8.20 29.95
C SER A 111 6.58 8.38 28.56
N TYR A 112 5.98 7.77 27.55
CA TYR A 112 6.32 7.98 26.15
C TYR A 112 5.07 8.28 25.34
N THR A 113 5.26 8.86 24.16
CA THR A 113 4.21 9.12 23.18
C THR A 113 4.54 8.34 21.91
N VAL A 114 3.72 7.34 21.57
CA VAL A 114 3.73 6.73 20.23
C VAL A 114 3.33 7.76 19.20
N CYS A 115 3.96 7.73 18.05
CA CYS A 115 3.67 8.59 16.92
C CYS A 115 3.65 7.79 15.61
N ILE A 116 2.70 8.13 14.73
CA ILE A 116 2.61 7.63 13.36
C ILE A 116 2.63 8.85 12.44
N TRP A 117 3.48 8.83 11.41
CA TRP A 117 3.58 9.88 10.41
C TRP A 117 3.40 9.33 9.00
N SER A 118 2.75 10.07 8.10
CA SER A 118 2.79 9.78 6.67
C SER A 118 4.11 10.26 6.07
N ASP A 119 4.50 9.68 4.94
CA ASP A 119 5.53 10.19 4.03
C ASP A 119 4.86 10.78 2.78
N PRO A 120 4.60 12.11 2.73
CA PRO A 120 3.80 12.70 1.66
C PRO A 120 4.35 12.50 0.25
N ASN A 121 5.67 12.38 0.10
CA ASN A 121 6.31 12.24 -1.20
C ASN A 121 6.70 10.78 -1.52
N GLY A 122 6.73 9.91 -0.51
CA GLY A 122 6.99 8.47 -0.65
C GLY A 122 8.46 8.12 -0.92
N ASP A 123 9.42 8.96 -0.51
CA ASP A 123 10.86 8.75 -0.71
C ASP A 123 11.55 8.03 0.46
N GLY A 124 10.82 7.75 1.54
CA GLY A 124 11.32 7.14 2.76
C GLY A 124 12.13 8.10 3.65
N ASN A 125 12.12 9.41 3.38
CA ASN A 125 12.83 10.43 4.14
C ASN A 125 11.86 11.21 5.06
N PRO A 126 12.08 11.25 6.38
CA PRO A 126 11.14 11.88 7.31
C PRO A 126 11.17 13.42 7.30
N ASN A 127 11.85 14.06 6.34
CA ASN A 127 12.00 15.50 6.30
C ASN A 127 10.69 16.27 6.08
N ASP A 128 9.75 15.66 5.36
CA ASP A 128 8.41 16.17 5.10
C ASP A 128 7.33 15.33 5.81
N ALA A 129 7.72 14.49 6.78
CA ALA A 129 6.79 13.66 7.53
C ALA A 129 5.67 14.49 8.17
N VAL A 130 4.43 14.00 8.06
CA VAL A 130 3.25 14.65 8.63
C VAL A 130 2.63 13.74 9.68
N LEU A 131 2.45 14.25 10.91
CA LEU A 131 1.90 13.47 12.02
C LEU A 131 0.43 13.10 11.74
N LEU A 132 0.12 11.82 11.85
CA LEU A 132 -1.22 11.26 11.66
C LEU A 132 -1.90 10.93 12.99
N ALA A 133 -1.19 10.26 13.89
CA ALA A 133 -1.76 9.77 15.14
C ALA A 133 -0.72 9.69 16.26
N THR A 134 -1.21 9.76 17.50
CA THR A 134 -0.42 9.53 18.70
C THR A 134 -1.18 8.71 19.73
N ALA A 135 -0.44 8.04 20.62
CA ALA A 135 -1.00 7.39 21.79
C ALA A 135 -0.01 7.44 22.97
N PRO A 136 -0.49 7.65 24.21
CA PRO A 136 0.37 7.64 25.38
C PRO A 136 0.73 6.22 25.81
N GLY A 137 1.93 6.04 26.36
CA GLY A 137 2.35 4.80 26.99
C GLY A 137 3.24 5.04 28.20
N THR A 138 3.58 3.97 28.90
CA THR A 138 4.50 3.99 30.05
C THR A 138 5.45 2.82 29.95
N ILE A 139 6.75 3.11 30.04
CA ILE A 139 7.79 2.08 29.96
C ILE A 139 7.62 1.10 31.12
N SER A 140 7.70 -0.18 30.78
CA SER A 140 7.78 -1.30 31.72
C SER A 140 8.65 -2.39 31.09
N SER A 141 9.08 -3.37 31.90
CA SER A 141 9.88 -4.50 31.42
C SER A 141 11.13 -4.09 30.61
N GLN A 142 11.72 -2.93 30.92
CA GLN A 142 12.94 -2.47 30.23
C GLN A 142 14.05 -3.53 30.31
N GLY A 143 14.86 -3.63 29.26
CA GLY A 143 16.00 -4.52 29.17
C GLY A 143 15.64 -6.00 29.14
N THR A 144 14.44 -6.36 28.68
CA THR A 144 13.99 -7.76 28.59
C THR A 144 13.69 -8.22 27.17
N ASN A 145 13.79 -7.34 26.16
CA ASN A 145 13.30 -7.55 24.80
C ASN A 145 11.79 -7.81 24.70
N THR A 146 11.02 -7.48 25.76
CA THR A 146 9.56 -7.53 25.72
C THR A 146 9.03 -6.29 25.00
N PHE A 147 8.21 -6.51 23.97
CA PHE A 147 7.50 -5.43 23.27
C PHE A 147 6.26 -5.03 24.05
N LEU A 148 6.11 -3.72 24.29
CA LEU A 148 4.90 -3.12 24.84
C LEU A 148 4.02 -2.64 23.69
N THR A 149 2.88 -3.29 23.53
CA THR A 149 1.87 -2.93 22.53
C THR A 149 0.99 -1.80 23.05
N THR A 150 0.93 -0.72 22.30
CA THR A 150 0.11 0.46 22.56
C THR A 150 -0.96 0.55 21.48
N ASP A 151 -2.22 0.60 21.90
CA ASP A 151 -3.36 0.86 21.01
C ASP A 151 -3.29 2.30 20.49
N VAL A 152 -3.46 2.48 19.19
CA VAL A 152 -3.53 3.80 18.55
C VAL A 152 -4.91 3.97 17.92
N ALA A 153 -5.31 5.21 17.62
CA ALA A 153 -6.46 5.40 16.75
C ALA A 153 -6.20 4.74 15.39
N ASP A 154 -7.15 3.95 14.89
CA ASP A 154 -7.07 3.30 13.57
C ASP A 154 -6.65 4.31 12.50
N THR A 155 -5.43 4.14 11.99
CA THR A 155 -4.78 5.12 11.12
C THR A 155 -4.55 4.50 9.75
N THR A 156 -5.34 4.92 8.76
CA THR A 156 -5.15 4.50 7.37
C THR A 156 -4.03 5.29 6.71
N ILE A 157 -2.99 4.59 6.25
CA ILE A 157 -1.88 5.14 5.48
C ILE A 157 -2.29 5.22 4.00
N THR A 158 -2.11 6.39 3.39
CA THR A 158 -2.46 6.66 1.98
C THR A 158 -1.25 6.89 1.08
N THR A 159 -0.05 6.89 1.66
CA THR A 159 1.24 7.10 1.02
C THR A 159 1.95 5.77 0.80
N ALA A 160 2.97 5.72 -0.06
CA ALA A 160 3.71 4.48 -0.34
C ALA A 160 4.52 4.00 0.89
N ASN A 161 4.95 4.94 1.72
CA ASN A 161 5.77 4.72 2.90
C ASN A 161 5.16 5.49 4.07
N PHE A 162 5.53 5.12 5.29
CA PHE A 162 5.14 5.83 6.51
C PHE A 162 6.18 5.60 7.60
N PHE A 163 6.07 6.36 8.68
CA PHE A 163 6.98 6.24 9.81
C PHE A 163 6.21 5.92 11.09
N VAL A 164 6.81 5.09 11.93
CA VAL A 164 6.31 4.77 13.27
C VAL A 164 7.42 4.92 14.27
N GLY A 165 7.11 5.56 15.39
CA GLY A 165 8.12 5.87 16.38
C GLY A 165 7.54 6.27 17.71
N PHE A 166 8.41 6.86 18.53
CA PHE A 166 8.04 7.43 19.81
C PHE A 166 8.80 8.71 20.10
N LEU A 167 8.24 9.52 20.99
CA LEU A 167 8.95 10.50 21.79
C LEU A 167 9.01 10.02 23.23
N VAL A 168 10.18 10.09 23.87
CA VAL A 168 10.33 9.87 25.32
C VAL A 168 11.27 10.91 25.91
N THR A 169 10.86 11.48 27.05
CA THR A 169 11.73 12.33 27.87
C THR A 169 12.52 11.45 28.84
N HIS A 170 13.84 11.60 28.86
CA HIS A 170 14.71 10.84 29.75
C HIS A 170 15.78 11.73 30.40
N ALA A 171 16.32 11.29 31.52
CA ALA A 171 17.42 11.95 32.20
C ALA A 171 18.79 11.59 31.57
N GLY A 172 19.79 12.43 31.79
CA GLY A 172 21.17 12.11 31.40
C GLY A 172 21.65 10.82 32.06
N GLY A 173 22.29 9.95 31.27
CA GLY A 173 22.72 8.62 31.68
C GLY A 173 21.67 7.51 31.52
N GLN A 174 20.46 7.85 31.06
CA GLN A 174 19.44 6.88 30.64
C GLN A 174 19.49 6.65 29.12
N PHE A 175 19.28 5.40 28.69
CA PHE A 175 19.34 4.98 27.29
C PHE A 175 18.08 4.20 26.90
N PRO A 176 16.95 4.89 26.65
CA PRO A 176 15.65 4.24 26.48
C PRO A 176 15.50 3.47 25.16
N SER A 177 16.14 3.91 24.08
CA SER A 177 15.89 3.39 22.73
C SER A 177 16.60 2.07 22.50
N ALA A 178 15.88 0.95 22.54
CA ALA A 178 16.41 -0.38 22.25
C ALA A 178 16.91 -0.47 20.79
N PHE A 179 18.12 -1.01 20.59
CA PHE A 179 18.81 -1.01 19.31
C PHE A 179 19.26 -2.42 18.92
N ASP A 180 18.73 -2.92 17.80
CA ASP A 180 19.11 -4.18 17.16
C ASP A 180 20.27 -3.91 16.20
N GLN A 181 21.39 -4.57 16.40
CA GLN A 181 22.58 -4.49 15.56
C GLN A 181 22.84 -5.78 14.78
N THR A 182 22.02 -6.81 15.01
CA THR A 182 22.17 -8.13 14.41
C THR A 182 21.60 -8.12 12.99
N ALA A 183 22.23 -8.89 12.09
CA ALA A 183 21.76 -9.00 10.72
C ALA A 183 20.44 -9.80 10.65
N PRO A 184 19.46 -9.39 9.82
CA PRO A 184 19.57 -8.35 8.80
C PRO A 184 19.41 -6.93 9.34
N THR A 185 20.40 -6.08 9.09
CA THR A 185 20.30 -4.63 9.34
C THR A 185 19.89 -3.91 8.06
N PHE A 186 18.95 -2.99 8.16
CA PHE A 186 18.45 -2.23 7.01
C PHE A 186 18.90 -0.77 7.10
N SER A 187 19.69 -0.33 6.12
CA SER A 187 20.19 1.04 6.07
C SER A 187 19.11 2.03 5.64
N ASN A 188 19.16 3.25 6.19
CA ASN A 188 18.21 4.34 5.89
C ASN A 188 16.74 3.96 6.18
N ARG A 189 16.54 3.15 7.23
CA ARG A 189 15.20 2.74 7.69
C ARG A 189 14.91 3.18 9.11
N SER A 190 15.93 3.59 9.86
CA SER A 190 15.80 4.04 11.24
C SER A 190 16.38 5.45 11.36
N TYR A 191 15.63 6.32 12.02
CA TYR A 191 15.95 7.74 12.15
C TYR A 191 15.88 8.18 13.59
N ILE A 192 16.52 9.29 13.89
CA ILE A 192 16.51 9.91 15.22
C ILE A 192 16.45 11.43 15.10
N ALA A 193 15.66 12.05 15.96
CA ALA A 193 15.67 13.47 16.26
C ALA A 193 15.71 13.64 17.79
N GLY A 194 15.96 14.85 18.27
CA GLY A 194 15.95 15.09 19.71
C GLY A 194 16.08 16.55 20.10
N ASP A 195 15.65 16.86 21.31
CA ASP A 195 15.62 18.21 21.84
C ASP A 195 15.96 18.21 23.33
N SER A 196 16.67 19.22 23.82
CA SER A 196 17.02 19.28 25.25
C SER A 196 15.86 19.72 26.14
N VAL A 197 14.76 20.24 25.58
CA VAL A 197 13.64 20.81 26.34
C VAL A 197 12.30 20.21 25.91
N SER A 198 11.97 20.23 24.62
CA SER A 198 10.68 19.80 24.10
C SER A 198 10.80 19.37 22.65
N GLY A 199 10.67 18.07 22.39
CA GLY A 199 10.69 17.52 21.05
C GLY A 199 9.46 17.94 20.22
N ASP A 200 9.70 18.42 19.01
CA ASP A 200 8.66 18.76 18.03
C ASP A 200 8.38 17.54 17.14
N ILE A 201 7.30 16.81 17.49
CA ILE A 201 6.79 15.69 16.68
C ILE A 201 5.94 16.15 15.49
N MET A 202 5.56 17.43 15.41
CA MET A 202 4.80 17.98 14.29
C MET A 202 5.72 18.42 13.15
N ASN A 203 6.96 18.80 13.47
CA ASN A 203 8.00 19.10 12.51
C ASN A 203 9.34 18.55 13.02
N LEU A 204 9.71 17.37 12.53
CA LEU A 204 10.90 16.65 12.99
C LEU A 204 12.22 17.41 12.72
N ASN A 205 12.23 18.32 11.76
CA ASN A 205 13.37 19.19 11.44
C ASN A 205 13.52 20.41 12.36
N ASN A 206 12.51 20.71 13.18
CA ASN A 206 12.49 21.85 14.11
C ASN A 206 13.03 21.50 15.50
N ASN A 207 13.75 20.40 15.63
CA ASN A 207 14.41 19.95 16.86
C ASN A 207 15.87 20.41 16.91
N GLU A 208 16.45 20.57 18.11
CA GLU A 208 17.88 20.89 18.27
C GLU A 208 18.81 19.86 17.59
N LEU A 209 18.40 18.59 17.60
CA LEU A 209 18.88 17.54 16.71
C LEU A 209 17.79 17.28 15.65
N PRO A 210 17.90 17.89 14.46
CA PRO A 210 17.00 17.60 13.34
C PRO A 210 17.03 16.12 12.99
N VAL A 211 15.91 15.63 12.45
CA VAL A 211 15.81 14.22 12.06
C VAL A 211 16.88 13.84 11.05
N ALA A 212 17.57 12.74 11.33
CA ALA A 212 18.60 12.21 10.45
C ALA A 212 18.65 10.67 10.54
N PRO A 213 19.10 10.00 9.47
CA PRO A 213 19.33 8.56 9.52
C PRO A 213 20.41 8.26 10.57
N ILE A 214 20.22 7.19 11.33
CA ILE A 214 21.09 6.85 12.46
C ILE A 214 22.53 6.54 12.01
N GLU A 215 22.72 6.15 10.75
CA GLU A 215 24.00 5.89 10.11
C GLU A 215 24.85 7.16 10.00
N SER A 216 24.22 8.34 9.93
CA SER A 216 24.95 9.61 9.95
C SER A 216 25.70 9.84 11.27
N PHE A 217 25.31 9.14 12.33
CA PHE A 217 25.97 9.11 13.63
C PHE A 217 26.85 7.88 13.85
N GLY A 218 27.07 7.07 12.80
CA GLY A 218 27.87 5.84 12.86
C GLY A 218 27.15 4.66 13.53
N LEU A 219 25.83 4.72 13.68
CA LEU A 219 25.02 3.61 14.17
C LEU A 219 24.62 2.73 12.98
N VAL A 220 24.77 1.41 13.13
CA VAL A 220 24.36 0.42 12.13
C VAL A 220 23.50 -0.61 12.84
N GLY A 221 22.25 -0.73 12.39
CA GLY A 221 21.19 -1.47 13.09
C GLY A 221 19.83 -0.83 12.84
N ASN A 222 18.82 -1.23 13.62
CA ASN A 222 17.48 -0.68 13.58
C ASN A 222 16.87 -0.56 14.99
N TRP A 223 15.87 0.31 15.15
CA TRP A 223 15.14 0.39 16.42
C TRP A 223 14.17 -0.78 16.57
N LEU A 224 13.97 -1.28 17.80
CA LEU A 224 12.94 -2.27 18.11
C LEU A 224 11.56 -1.59 18.22
N ILE A 225 11.06 -1.12 17.08
CA ILE A 225 9.78 -0.43 16.90
C ILE A 225 9.03 -1.13 15.77
N ARG A 226 7.81 -1.61 16.08
CA ARG A 226 6.95 -2.36 15.17
C ARG A 226 5.55 -1.76 15.13
N ALA A 227 4.83 -2.01 14.06
CA ALA A 227 3.42 -1.63 13.92
C ALA A 227 2.58 -2.79 13.42
N ASP A 228 1.36 -2.93 13.92
CA ASP A 228 0.44 -3.97 13.47
C ASP A 228 -0.74 -3.34 12.73
N ALA A 229 -1.00 -3.83 11.51
CA ALA A 229 -2.16 -3.44 10.74
C ALA A 229 -3.39 -4.28 11.09
N ALA A 230 -4.58 -3.67 11.02
CA ALA A 230 -5.82 -4.42 10.95
C ALA A 230 -5.78 -5.38 9.75
N PRO A 231 -6.35 -6.59 9.86
CA PRO A 231 -6.56 -7.41 8.69
C PRO A 231 -7.44 -6.64 7.70
N ALA A 232 -7.03 -6.56 6.43
CA ALA A 232 -7.90 -6.00 5.42
C ALA A 232 -9.21 -6.81 5.34
N GLY A 233 -10.31 -6.11 5.06
CA GLY A 233 -11.61 -6.74 4.85
C GLY A 233 -11.59 -7.70 3.64
N PRO A 234 -12.70 -8.39 3.36
CA PRO A 234 -12.79 -9.18 2.13
C PRO A 234 -12.68 -8.28 0.89
N LEU A 235 -12.05 -8.80 -0.15
CA LEU A 235 -12.03 -8.18 -1.47
C LEU A 235 -13.44 -8.22 -2.08
N GLU A 236 -13.95 -7.07 -2.53
CA GLU A 236 -15.28 -6.94 -3.11
C GLU A 236 -15.24 -6.11 -4.39
N LEU A 237 -16.01 -6.53 -5.41
CA LEU A 237 -16.26 -5.76 -6.61
C LEU A 237 -17.31 -4.69 -6.31
N LEU A 238 -16.95 -3.42 -6.50
CA LEU A 238 -17.83 -2.27 -6.25
C LEU A 238 -18.63 -1.87 -7.48
N SER A 239 -17.98 -1.80 -8.64
CA SER A 239 -18.63 -1.38 -9.89
C SER A 239 -17.88 -1.88 -11.12
N VAL A 240 -18.60 -1.92 -12.25
CA VAL A 240 -18.02 -2.16 -13.56
C VAL A 240 -18.58 -1.14 -14.53
N ALA A 241 -17.71 -0.61 -15.41
CA ALA A 241 -18.10 0.37 -16.41
C ALA A 241 -17.37 0.15 -17.75
N SER A 242 -17.99 0.58 -18.84
CA SER A 242 -17.32 0.74 -20.13
C SER A 242 -16.79 2.18 -20.25
N ARG A 243 -15.48 2.33 -20.35
CA ARG A 243 -14.79 3.63 -20.39
C ARG A 243 -14.36 3.99 -21.81
N LYS A 244 -14.66 5.21 -22.25
CA LYS A 244 -14.09 5.78 -23.49
C LYS A 244 -13.63 7.23 -23.31
N HIS A 245 -12.63 7.61 -24.11
CA HIS A 245 -11.99 8.93 -24.07
C HIS A 245 -12.49 9.86 -25.18
N HIS A 246 -13.36 10.80 -24.86
CA HIS A 246 -14.04 11.73 -25.77
C HIS A 246 -13.19 12.96 -26.13
N GLY A 247 -11.98 12.75 -26.67
CA GLY A 247 -11.08 13.83 -27.06
C GLY A 247 -10.85 14.86 -25.94
N GLU A 248 -11.00 16.16 -26.24
CA GLU A 248 -10.83 17.22 -25.24
C GLU A 248 -11.87 17.20 -24.10
N ALA A 249 -12.98 16.47 -24.25
CA ALA A 249 -13.99 16.35 -23.21
C ALA A 249 -13.58 15.37 -22.08
N GLY A 250 -12.55 14.54 -22.30
CA GLY A 250 -12.04 13.61 -21.30
C GLY A 250 -12.72 12.23 -21.32
N ASP A 251 -12.53 11.47 -20.25
CA ASP A 251 -13.06 10.10 -20.12
C ASP A 251 -14.49 10.11 -19.57
N PHE A 252 -15.34 9.26 -20.16
CA PHE A 252 -16.69 9.03 -19.68
C PHE A 252 -16.99 7.53 -19.58
N ASP A 253 -17.67 7.17 -18.50
CA ASP A 253 -17.99 5.80 -18.13
C ASP A 253 -19.48 5.53 -18.36
N ILE A 254 -19.79 4.40 -19.00
CA ILE A 254 -21.14 3.83 -19.01
C ILE A 254 -21.16 2.75 -17.95
N ASP A 255 -22.00 2.91 -16.92
CA ASP A 255 -22.20 1.89 -15.91
C ASP A 255 -22.68 0.57 -16.55
N LEU A 256 -22.11 -0.55 -16.10
CA LEU A 256 -22.46 -1.90 -16.53
C LEU A 256 -22.96 -2.69 -15.32
N PRO A 257 -24.25 -2.55 -14.95
CA PRO A 257 -24.79 -3.20 -13.77
C PRO A 257 -24.80 -4.72 -13.90
N SER A 258 -24.73 -5.42 -12.77
CA SER A 258 -24.70 -6.89 -12.74
C SER A 258 -25.97 -7.57 -13.25
N ASP A 259 -27.05 -6.82 -13.46
CA ASP A 259 -28.30 -7.33 -14.05
C ASP A 259 -28.25 -7.43 -15.59
N GLY A 260 -27.16 -6.98 -16.21
CA GLY A 260 -26.94 -7.05 -17.65
C GLY A 260 -27.56 -5.90 -18.46
N SER A 261 -28.15 -4.90 -17.79
CA SER A 261 -28.85 -3.80 -18.47
C SER A 261 -27.94 -2.76 -19.13
N GLY A 262 -26.63 -2.80 -18.87
CA GLY A 262 -25.67 -1.87 -19.46
C GLY A 262 -25.52 -2.07 -20.98
N ILE A 263 -25.55 -0.98 -21.74
CA ILE A 263 -25.32 -0.99 -23.20
C ILE A 263 -24.24 0.03 -23.57
N GLU A 264 -23.13 -0.46 -24.11
CA GLU A 264 -22.10 0.37 -24.76
C GLU A 264 -22.53 0.70 -26.19
N CYS A 265 -22.92 1.96 -26.38
CA CYS A 265 -23.47 2.47 -27.63
C CYS A 265 -22.45 3.19 -28.51
N ARG A 266 -21.26 3.47 -27.96
CA ARG A 266 -20.23 4.26 -28.64
C ARG A 266 -19.30 3.32 -29.39
N GLN A 267 -19.10 3.59 -30.67
CA GLN A 267 -18.11 2.85 -31.47
C GLN A 267 -16.69 3.27 -31.12
N GLY A 268 -16.50 4.53 -30.69
CA GLY A 268 -15.17 5.13 -30.61
C GLY A 268 -14.68 5.64 -31.96
N ASP A 269 -13.37 5.58 -32.16
CA ASP A 269 -12.65 5.96 -33.38
C ASP A 269 -12.74 4.92 -34.52
N GLY A 270 -13.63 3.94 -34.40
CA GLY A 270 -13.75 2.82 -35.35
C GLY A 270 -12.77 1.67 -35.10
N SER A 271 -11.99 1.71 -34.02
CA SER A 271 -11.05 0.64 -33.66
C SER A 271 -11.72 -0.65 -33.15
N ASN A 272 -13.03 -0.62 -32.84
CA ASN A 272 -13.76 -1.71 -32.19
C ASN A 272 -13.07 -2.18 -30.89
N ARG A 273 -12.48 -1.22 -30.17
CA ARG A 273 -11.86 -1.44 -28.86
C ARG A 273 -12.84 -1.03 -27.77
N GLU A 274 -12.99 -1.93 -26.81
CA GLU A 274 -13.70 -1.66 -25.57
C GLU A 274 -12.73 -1.69 -24.40
N LYS A 275 -12.93 -0.79 -23.45
CA LYS A 275 -12.17 -0.75 -22.21
C LYS A 275 -13.14 -0.92 -21.05
N ILE A 276 -13.13 -2.10 -20.44
CA ILE A 276 -14.00 -2.45 -19.34
C ILE A 276 -13.23 -2.28 -18.03
N ARG A 277 -13.70 -1.38 -17.17
CA ARG A 277 -13.08 -1.02 -15.90
C ARG A 277 -13.85 -1.67 -14.76
N PHE A 278 -13.22 -2.61 -14.08
CA PHE A 278 -13.69 -3.19 -12.81
C PHE A 278 -13.08 -2.38 -11.66
N THR A 279 -13.89 -1.97 -10.70
CA THR A 279 -13.44 -1.23 -9.52
C THR A 279 -13.69 -2.05 -8.27
N PHE A 280 -12.65 -2.27 -7.47
CA PHE A 280 -12.69 -3.03 -6.23
C PHE A 280 -12.54 -2.12 -5.02
N ASN A 281 -12.93 -2.63 -3.84
CA ASN A 281 -12.82 -1.92 -2.57
C ASN A 281 -11.39 -1.83 -2.00
N GLN A 282 -10.42 -2.47 -2.66
CA GLN A 282 -9.03 -2.55 -2.24
C GLN A 282 -8.10 -2.51 -3.46
N THR A 283 -6.84 -2.19 -3.21
CA THR A 283 -5.78 -2.29 -4.22
C THR A 283 -5.64 -3.73 -4.70
N VAL A 284 -5.80 -3.93 -6.01
CA VAL A 284 -5.56 -5.21 -6.66
C VAL A 284 -4.05 -5.33 -6.90
N THR A 285 -3.45 -6.45 -6.52
CA THR A 285 -2.01 -6.70 -6.68
C THR A 285 -1.72 -7.49 -7.95
N SER A 286 -2.61 -8.42 -8.31
CA SER A 286 -2.50 -9.18 -9.55
C SER A 286 -3.84 -9.77 -9.99
N VAL A 287 -3.91 -10.14 -11.26
CA VAL A 287 -5.02 -10.88 -11.86
C VAL A 287 -4.43 -12.02 -12.67
N ASP A 288 -4.87 -13.26 -12.44
CA ASP A 288 -4.34 -14.44 -13.13
C ASP A 288 -4.63 -14.41 -14.63
N SER A 289 -5.88 -14.10 -15.00
CA SER A 289 -6.27 -14.00 -16.39
C SER A 289 -7.53 -13.17 -16.61
N SER A 290 -7.71 -12.74 -17.84
CA SER A 290 -8.91 -12.08 -18.32
C SER A 290 -9.37 -12.69 -19.64
N SER A 291 -10.68 -12.72 -19.86
CA SER A 291 -11.29 -13.27 -21.06
C SER A 291 -12.51 -12.47 -21.51
N THR A 292 -12.87 -12.59 -22.78
CA THR A 292 -14.08 -12.00 -23.36
C THR A 292 -14.83 -13.04 -24.20
N SER A 293 -16.16 -13.01 -24.18
CA SER A 293 -17.01 -13.89 -25.01
C SER A 293 -17.02 -13.48 -26.48
N CYS A 294 -16.63 -12.25 -26.79
CA CYS A 294 -16.51 -11.74 -28.15
C CYS A 294 -15.18 -11.01 -28.36
N GLY A 295 -14.53 -11.28 -29.48
CA GLY A 295 -13.23 -10.70 -29.80
C GLY A 295 -12.09 -11.35 -29.03
N SER A 296 -11.12 -10.53 -28.63
CA SER A 296 -9.93 -10.95 -27.90
C SER A 296 -9.52 -9.89 -26.88
N VAL A 297 -9.02 -10.31 -25.72
CA VAL A 297 -8.36 -9.39 -24.78
C VAL A 297 -7.01 -8.98 -25.36
N GLN A 298 -6.75 -7.67 -25.40
CA GLN A 298 -5.50 -7.09 -25.87
C GLN A 298 -4.58 -6.73 -24.72
N ARG A 299 -5.15 -6.21 -23.63
CA ARG A 299 -4.38 -5.78 -22.46
C ARG A 299 -5.25 -5.82 -21.21
N THR A 300 -4.62 -6.15 -20.09
CA THR A 300 -5.18 -5.92 -18.75
C THR A 300 -4.19 -5.07 -17.97
N THR A 301 -4.67 -3.98 -17.38
CA THR A 301 -3.88 -3.06 -16.56
C THR A 301 -4.52 -2.90 -15.20
N ILE A 302 -3.69 -2.81 -14.16
CA ILE A 302 -4.11 -2.60 -12.79
C ILE A 302 -3.62 -1.21 -12.36
N ASP A 303 -4.50 -0.43 -11.76
CA ASP A 303 -4.22 0.89 -11.20
C ASP A 303 -4.96 1.04 -9.87
N GLY A 304 -4.25 0.85 -8.76
CA GLY A 304 -4.84 0.78 -7.43
C GLY A 304 -5.92 -0.31 -7.36
N GLY A 305 -7.15 0.08 -7.00
CA GLY A 305 -8.31 -0.82 -6.97
C GLY A 305 -9.02 -0.99 -8.32
N ALA A 306 -8.52 -0.39 -9.41
CA ALA A 306 -9.13 -0.52 -10.73
C ALA A 306 -8.38 -1.52 -11.60
N VAL A 307 -9.13 -2.41 -12.26
CA VAL A 307 -8.63 -3.31 -13.31
C VAL A 307 -9.30 -2.94 -14.62
N GLU A 308 -8.51 -2.49 -15.60
CA GLU A 308 -8.99 -2.17 -16.95
C GLU A 308 -8.65 -3.31 -17.91
N VAL A 309 -9.67 -3.89 -18.54
CA VAL A 309 -9.55 -4.89 -19.60
C VAL A 309 -9.84 -4.23 -20.94
N GLU A 310 -8.84 -4.17 -21.80
CA GLU A 310 -8.99 -3.71 -23.17
C GLU A 310 -9.25 -4.90 -24.09
N THR A 311 -10.36 -4.89 -24.82
CA THR A 311 -10.74 -5.92 -25.78
C THR A 311 -10.72 -5.35 -27.20
N LEU A 312 -10.60 -6.24 -28.19
CA LEU A 312 -10.70 -5.93 -29.61
C LEU A 312 -11.59 -6.97 -30.28
N GLY A 313 -12.69 -6.51 -30.89
CA GLY A 313 -13.61 -7.39 -31.59
C GLY A 313 -14.80 -6.65 -32.17
N ASN A 314 -15.34 -7.15 -33.28
CA ASN A 314 -16.58 -6.62 -33.84
C ASN A 314 -17.79 -7.31 -33.18
N CYS A 315 -18.26 -6.73 -32.07
CA CYS A 315 -19.27 -7.31 -31.20
C CYS A 315 -20.63 -6.60 -31.28
N ASN A 316 -20.84 -5.75 -32.30
CA ASN A 316 -22.07 -4.99 -32.45
C ASN A 316 -23.30 -5.90 -32.57
N GLY A 317 -24.37 -5.60 -31.84
CA GLY A 317 -25.59 -6.40 -31.81
C GLY A 317 -25.45 -7.70 -31.02
N SER A 318 -24.57 -7.74 -30.02
CA SER A 318 -24.35 -8.93 -29.19
C SER A 318 -24.27 -8.57 -27.71
N GLU A 319 -24.63 -9.54 -26.86
CA GLU A 319 -24.27 -9.53 -25.44
C GLU A 319 -22.83 -10.04 -25.27
N VAL A 320 -21.99 -9.22 -24.66
CA VAL A 320 -20.57 -9.51 -24.42
C VAL A 320 -20.36 -9.73 -22.93
N THR A 321 -19.64 -10.79 -22.59
CA THR A 321 -19.22 -11.07 -21.22
C THR A 321 -17.71 -10.90 -21.11
N VAL A 322 -17.27 -10.06 -20.18
CA VAL A 322 -15.86 -9.94 -19.81
C VAL A 322 -15.66 -10.50 -18.41
N THR A 323 -14.64 -11.35 -18.26
CA THR A 323 -14.36 -12.08 -17.02
C THR A 323 -12.93 -11.83 -16.58
N LEU A 324 -12.74 -11.57 -15.30
CA LEU A 324 -11.45 -11.63 -14.60
C LEU A 324 -11.44 -12.91 -13.75
N ASN A 325 -10.32 -13.64 -13.74
CA ASN A 325 -10.13 -14.81 -12.90
C ASN A 325 -8.89 -14.61 -12.01
N GLY A 326 -8.95 -15.13 -10.79
CA GLY A 326 -7.87 -15.04 -9.81
C GLY A 326 -7.49 -13.60 -9.53
N ILE A 327 -8.37 -12.84 -8.89
CA ILE A 327 -8.11 -11.45 -8.51
C ILE A 327 -7.54 -11.46 -7.11
N HIS A 328 -6.31 -10.96 -6.97
CA HIS A 328 -5.57 -10.95 -5.71
C HIS A 328 -5.48 -9.53 -5.15
N SER A 329 -5.74 -9.38 -3.86
CA SER A 329 -5.45 -8.16 -3.10
C SER A 329 -4.70 -8.52 -1.81
N GLY A 330 -4.33 -7.50 -1.04
CA GLY A 330 -3.78 -7.74 0.29
C GLY A 330 -4.79 -8.23 1.34
N GLY A 331 -6.09 -7.98 1.13
CA GLY A 331 -7.17 -8.42 2.00
C GLY A 331 -7.80 -9.76 1.63
N GLY A 332 -7.38 -10.36 0.53
CA GLY A 332 -7.84 -11.68 0.10
C GLY A 332 -7.97 -11.79 -1.42
N ASP A 333 -8.61 -12.89 -1.83
CA ASP A 333 -8.73 -13.26 -3.23
C ASP A 333 -10.20 -13.37 -3.65
N LEU A 334 -10.48 -13.06 -4.92
CA LEU A 334 -11.72 -13.42 -5.60
C LEU A 334 -11.41 -14.40 -6.73
N ASP A 335 -12.07 -15.56 -6.72
CA ASP A 335 -11.86 -16.60 -7.73
C ASP A 335 -12.17 -16.10 -9.14
N SER A 336 -13.28 -15.38 -9.31
CA SER A 336 -13.70 -14.85 -10.60
C SER A 336 -14.76 -13.75 -10.43
N VAL A 337 -14.71 -12.75 -11.29
CA VAL A 337 -15.79 -11.78 -11.49
C VAL A 337 -16.08 -11.63 -12.97
N ALA A 338 -17.35 -11.47 -13.33
CA ALA A 338 -17.77 -11.28 -14.71
C ALA A 338 -18.85 -10.20 -14.80
N VAL A 339 -18.83 -9.46 -15.91
CA VAL A 339 -19.92 -8.57 -16.31
C VAL A 339 -20.40 -9.00 -17.69
N THR A 340 -21.72 -9.03 -17.87
CA THR A 340 -22.37 -9.21 -19.18
C THR A 340 -23.08 -7.90 -19.53
N PHE A 341 -22.91 -7.42 -20.75
CA PHE A 341 -23.48 -6.16 -21.21
C PHE A 341 -23.71 -6.17 -22.73
N GLY A 342 -24.61 -5.33 -23.21
CA GLY A 342 -24.85 -5.14 -24.63
C GLY A 342 -23.78 -4.28 -25.29
N VAL A 343 -23.33 -4.67 -26.47
CA VAL A 343 -22.62 -3.78 -27.39
C VAL A 343 -23.53 -3.49 -28.57
N LEU A 344 -24.06 -2.27 -28.65
CA LEU A 344 -25.02 -1.89 -29.68
C LEU A 344 -24.78 -0.46 -30.13
N ILE A 345 -23.98 -0.32 -31.19
CA ILE A 345 -23.54 0.96 -31.74
C ILE A 345 -24.76 1.81 -32.13
N GLY A 346 -24.88 2.97 -31.51
CA GLY A 346 -25.92 3.95 -31.78
C GLY A 346 -27.21 3.81 -30.98
N ASP A 347 -27.31 2.84 -30.06
CA ASP A 347 -28.41 2.76 -29.08
C ASP A 347 -28.12 3.71 -27.89
N VAL A 348 -28.26 5.00 -28.16
CA VAL A 348 -27.86 6.04 -27.20
C VAL A 348 -28.79 6.10 -25.99
N ASN A 349 -30.05 5.66 -26.18
CA ASN A 349 -31.06 5.65 -25.14
C ASN A 349 -31.08 4.33 -24.31
N ALA A 350 -30.33 3.31 -24.75
CA ALA A 350 -30.18 2.01 -24.11
C ALA A 350 -31.47 1.16 -24.02
N ASP A 351 -32.30 1.17 -25.07
CA ASP A 351 -33.52 0.33 -25.15
C ASP A 351 -33.30 -1.03 -25.86
N GLY A 352 -32.08 -1.31 -26.32
CA GLY A 352 -31.69 -2.54 -27.00
C GLY A 352 -32.00 -2.55 -28.50
N VAL A 353 -32.50 -1.45 -29.09
CA VAL A 353 -32.84 -1.37 -30.52
C VAL A 353 -32.50 -0.01 -31.11
N VAL A 354 -31.59 0.04 -32.07
CA VAL A 354 -31.23 1.30 -32.75
C VAL A 354 -32.35 1.74 -33.70
N ASN A 355 -33.04 2.83 -33.35
CA ASN A 355 -34.23 3.29 -34.05
C ASN A 355 -34.27 4.82 -34.27
N ASN A 356 -35.48 5.38 -34.47
CA ASN A 356 -35.62 6.82 -34.72
C ASN A 356 -35.53 7.65 -33.43
N ALA A 357 -35.77 7.05 -32.26
CA ALA A 357 -35.61 7.68 -30.96
C ALA A 357 -34.15 8.07 -30.75
N ASP A 358 -33.21 7.15 -30.96
CA ASP A 358 -31.77 7.40 -30.87
C ASP A 358 -31.33 8.54 -31.79
N LEU A 359 -31.75 8.47 -33.04
CA LEU A 359 -31.41 9.50 -34.01
C LEU A 359 -31.99 10.87 -33.64
N ALA A 360 -33.16 10.91 -33.01
CA ALA A 360 -33.76 12.15 -32.55
C ALA A 360 -33.01 12.74 -31.35
N GLU A 361 -32.57 11.89 -30.41
CA GLU A 361 -31.77 12.27 -29.24
C GLU A 361 -30.42 12.88 -29.65
N VAL A 362 -29.64 12.16 -30.46
CA VAL A 362 -28.36 12.68 -30.97
C VAL A 362 -28.56 14.01 -31.68
N ARG A 363 -29.58 14.13 -32.54
CA ARG A 363 -29.88 15.39 -33.26
C ARG A 363 -30.27 16.54 -32.34
N ALA A 364 -30.92 16.27 -31.21
CA ALA A 364 -31.28 17.30 -30.23
C ALA A 364 -30.05 17.89 -29.53
N ASN A 365 -28.93 17.15 -29.52
CA ASN A 365 -27.69 17.53 -28.85
C ASN A 365 -26.55 17.97 -29.80
N VAL A 366 -26.74 17.88 -31.13
CA VAL A 366 -25.77 18.38 -32.12
C VAL A 366 -25.45 19.86 -31.90
N GLY A 367 -24.15 20.18 -31.92
CA GLY A 367 -23.65 21.56 -31.91
C GLY A 367 -23.67 22.26 -30.54
N ARG A 368 -23.90 21.52 -29.45
CA ARG A 368 -23.97 22.06 -28.07
C ARG A 368 -22.62 22.32 -27.39
N GLY A 369 -21.49 22.11 -28.07
CA GLY A 369 -20.16 22.31 -27.51
C GLY A 369 -19.44 20.99 -27.24
N LEU A 370 -18.63 20.94 -26.18
CA LEU A 370 -18.03 19.69 -25.70
C LEU A 370 -19.10 18.84 -25.01
N VAL A 371 -18.97 17.52 -25.07
CA VAL A 371 -19.85 16.62 -24.32
C VAL A 371 -19.65 16.72 -22.82
N THR A 372 -20.69 16.36 -22.08
CA THR A 372 -20.74 16.35 -20.61
C THR A 372 -21.49 15.10 -20.15
N GLU A 373 -21.53 14.86 -18.84
CA GLU A 373 -22.19 13.69 -18.22
C GLU A 373 -23.62 13.40 -18.75
N PRO A 374 -24.48 14.40 -19.02
CA PRO A 374 -25.84 14.11 -19.48
C PRO A 374 -25.95 13.69 -20.95
N ASN A 375 -24.90 13.83 -21.77
CA ASN A 375 -25.00 13.64 -23.21
C ASN A 375 -23.80 12.95 -23.87
N PHE A 376 -22.81 12.47 -23.11
CA PHE A 376 -21.64 11.82 -23.71
C PHE A 376 -22.00 10.56 -24.51
N ARG A 377 -23.11 9.88 -24.19
CA ARG A 377 -23.64 8.73 -24.95
C ARG A 377 -24.00 9.10 -26.40
N ASP A 378 -24.35 10.35 -26.67
CA ASP A 378 -24.69 10.83 -28.02
C ASP A 378 -23.49 11.07 -28.92
N ASP A 379 -22.29 11.21 -28.35
CA ASP A 379 -21.03 11.29 -29.10
C ASP A 379 -20.51 9.87 -29.35
N VAL A 380 -21.26 9.13 -30.17
CA VAL A 380 -21.00 7.74 -30.52
C VAL A 380 -19.67 7.54 -31.25
N THR A 381 -19.13 8.60 -31.87
CA THR A 381 -17.80 8.63 -32.49
C THR A 381 -16.68 9.03 -31.53
N VAL A 382 -17.03 9.42 -30.30
CA VAL A 382 -16.09 9.72 -29.20
C VAL A 382 -15.12 10.85 -29.59
N SER A 383 -15.64 11.84 -30.30
CA SER A 383 -14.87 12.97 -30.82
C SER A 383 -14.70 14.10 -29.79
N GLY A 384 -15.46 14.05 -28.69
CA GLY A 384 -15.62 15.13 -27.73
C GLY A 384 -16.77 16.09 -28.06
N ARG A 385 -17.43 15.93 -29.21
CA ARG A 385 -18.52 16.82 -29.67
C ARG A 385 -19.57 16.07 -30.46
N ILE A 386 -20.83 16.22 -30.07
CA ILE A 386 -21.96 15.66 -30.82
C ILE A 386 -22.15 16.47 -32.11
N ASN A 387 -21.97 15.81 -33.25
CA ASN A 387 -21.95 16.42 -34.57
C ASN A 387 -22.60 15.55 -35.65
N HIS A 388 -22.40 15.91 -36.93
CA HIS A 388 -23.05 15.20 -38.03
C HIS A 388 -22.55 13.76 -38.20
N ALA A 389 -21.29 13.48 -37.83
CA ALA A 389 -20.70 12.15 -37.87
C ALA A 389 -21.48 11.18 -36.96
N ASP A 390 -21.82 11.61 -35.74
CA ASP A 390 -22.61 10.82 -34.79
C ASP A 390 -23.98 10.49 -35.38
N SER A 391 -24.70 11.51 -35.87
CA SER A 391 -26.01 11.32 -36.49
C SER A 391 -25.98 10.45 -37.76
N THR A 392 -24.82 10.33 -38.41
CA THR A 392 -24.60 9.49 -39.59
C THR A 392 -24.33 8.06 -39.17
N LEU A 393 -23.52 7.85 -38.13
CA LEU A 393 -23.24 6.53 -37.56
C LEU A 393 -24.50 5.90 -36.96
N VAL A 394 -25.28 6.64 -36.16
CA VAL A 394 -26.57 6.14 -35.64
C VAL A 394 -27.51 5.78 -36.78
N ARG A 395 -27.59 6.63 -37.82
CA ARG A 395 -28.44 6.35 -39.00
C ARG A 395 -28.01 5.09 -39.74
N ALA A 396 -26.70 4.85 -39.85
CA ALA A 396 -26.15 3.66 -40.50
C ALA A 396 -26.42 2.37 -39.69
N SER A 397 -26.54 2.49 -38.37
CA SER A 397 -26.78 1.36 -37.45
C SER A 397 -28.27 1.06 -37.23
N ARG A 398 -29.19 1.89 -37.75
CA ARG A 398 -30.63 1.69 -37.56
C ARG A 398 -31.09 0.29 -37.99
N GLY A 399 -31.89 -0.34 -37.12
CA GLY A 399 -32.42 -1.68 -37.31
C GLY A 399 -31.54 -2.80 -36.72
N THR A 400 -30.37 -2.48 -36.16
CA THR A 400 -29.64 -3.42 -35.29
C THR A 400 -30.32 -3.47 -33.92
N SER A 401 -30.31 -4.64 -33.31
CA SER A 401 -30.81 -4.87 -31.95
C SER A 401 -29.94 -5.87 -31.22
N LEU A 402 -30.09 -5.92 -29.90
CA LEU A 402 -29.62 -7.05 -29.11
C LEU A 402 -30.52 -8.29 -29.34
N PRO A 403 -30.03 -9.52 -29.04
CA PRO A 403 -30.75 -10.79 -29.27
C PRO A 403 -32.09 -10.99 -28.55
#